data_AF-A0A914KEA6-F1
#
_entry.id   AF-A0A914KEA6-F1
#
_cell.length_a   1.000
_cell.length_b   1.000
_cell.length_c   1.000
_cell.angle_alpha   90.00
_cell.angle_beta   90.00
_cell.angle_gamma   90.00
#
_symmetry.space_group_name_H-M   'P 1'
#
loop_
_entity.id
_entity.type
_entity.pdbx_description
1 polymer ?
#
loop_
_entity_poly.entity_id
_entity_poly.type
_entity_poly.pdbx_seq_one_letter_code
_entity_poly.pdbx_strand_id
1 'polypeptide(L)'
;MALSQSYPTSSTSLLSSSAVRALQLELKSLQSEPVEGFIVSCDDESLFKWTVGIFGPPGTLYQGGYFKATLKFPTNYPYAPPSMRFINTIYHPNVYENGELCISILHPPVDDPQSGELPSERWNPTQNVRTILLSVISLLNEPNTSSPANVDASVMFRAYKESNGKDDRYARIVKEQVEKSKELAKADGVKVPETIEEYVVKPKASKPETDAMDVDEDYYDYEYESDNDEDYDQNDDDSGQVTGTFQSSTASGLFHYCVTCKLTPKIKSNEIQNYFCLCLFSTKIVHF
;
A
#
# COMPACT_ATOMS: atom_id res chain seq x y z
N MET A 1 46.18 50.49 -17.62
CA MET A 1 46.02 49.14 -17.06
C MET A 1 44.64 49.07 -16.43
N ALA A 2 43.66 48.55 -17.15
CA ALA A 2 42.34 48.24 -16.61
C ALA A 2 42.42 46.88 -15.92
N LEU A 3 42.12 46.82 -14.63
CA LEU A 3 42.01 45.55 -13.91
C LEU A 3 40.57 45.08 -14.00
N SER A 4 40.36 44.08 -14.86
CA SER A 4 39.12 43.33 -14.98
C SER A 4 38.95 42.33 -13.82
N GLN A 5 37.81 42.48 -13.16
CA GLN A 5 37.05 41.57 -12.29
C GLN A 5 37.42 40.08 -12.23
N SER A 6 37.21 39.50 -11.04
CA SER A 6 36.43 38.26 -10.91
C SER A 6 35.68 38.25 -9.57
N TYR A 7 34.34 38.24 -9.63
CA TYR A 7 33.48 37.82 -8.52
C TYR A 7 33.13 36.33 -8.75
N PRO A 8 33.12 35.48 -7.72
CA PRO A 8 32.64 34.12 -7.88
C PRO A 8 31.12 34.13 -8.12
N THR A 9 30.72 33.69 -9.30
CA THR A 9 29.34 33.37 -9.64
C THR A 9 28.91 32.15 -8.82
N SER A 10 28.13 32.36 -7.76
CA SER A 10 27.37 31.28 -7.13
C SER A 10 26.16 30.96 -8.00
N SER A 11 26.38 30.18 -9.06
CA SER A 11 25.33 29.58 -9.87
C SER A 11 24.86 28.28 -9.19
N THR A 12 23.90 28.37 -8.29
CA THR A 12 23.12 27.19 -7.86
C THR A 12 21.75 27.27 -8.50
N SER A 13 21.68 26.93 -9.79
CA SER A 13 20.40 26.62 -10.45
C SER A 13 19.94 25.26 -9.94
N LEU A 14 19.15 25.25 -8.86
CA LEU A 14 18.44 24.05 -8.39
C LEU A 14 17.29 23.74 -9.37
N LEU A 15 17.62 23.10 -10.50
CA LEU A 15 16.65 22.26 -11.18
C LEU A 15 16.38 21.09 -10.22
N SER A 16 15.28 21.14 -9.45
CA SER A 16 14.93 20.03 -8.55
C SER A 16 14.84 18.76 -9.39
N SER A 17 15.61 17.72 -9.06
CA SER A 17 15.50 16.46 -9.77
C SER A 17 14.07 15.94 -9.70
N SER A 18 13.64 15.15 -10.70
CA SER A 18 12.31 14.52 -10.70
C SER A 18 12.03 13.78 -9.39
N ALA A 19 13.06 13.14 -8.81
CA ALA A 19 13.02 12.51 -7.51
C ALA A 19 12.68 13.48 -6.37
N VAL A 20 13.32 14.66 -6.32
CA VAL A 20 13.02 15.68 -5.30
C VAL A 20 11.55 16.11 -5.38
N ARG A 21 11.05 16.37 -6.60
CA ARG A 21 9.65 16.77 -6.79
C ARG A 21 8.68 15.67 -6.36
N ALA A 22 8.96 14.41 -6.72
CA ALA A 22 8.14 13.26 -6.33
C ALA A 22 8.08 13.12 -4.80
N LEU A 23 9.25 13.14 -4.13
CA LEU A 23 9.34 13.01 -2.67
C LEU A 23 8.63 14.15 -1.94
N GLN A 24 8.73 15.38 -2.42
CA GLN A 24 8.03 16.53 -1.84
C GLN A 24 6.51 16.39 -1.94
N LEU A 25 5.99 15.91 -3.08
CA LEU A 25 4.56 15.67 -3.26
C LEU A 25 4.05 14.55 -2.36
N GLU A 26 4.80 13.45 -2.26
CA GLU A 26 4.45 12.33 -1.39
C GLU A 26 4.49 12.71 0.10
N LEU A 27 5.52 13.45 0.52
CA LEU A 27 5.62 13.93 1.91
C LEU A 27 4.42 14.82 2.25
N LYS A 28 4.08 15.75 1.36
CA LYS A 28 2.91 16.62 1.53
C LYS A 28 1.61 15.81 1.61
N SER A 29 1.44 14.81 0.75
CA SER A 29 0.27 13.93 0.76
C SER A 29 0.15 13.13 2.06
N LEU A 30 1.26 12.60 2.58
CA LEU A 30 1.28 11.86 3.84
C LEU A 30 1.06 12.76 5.06
N GLN A 31 1.46 14.03 4.99
CA GLN A 31 1.20 15.01 6.05
C GLN A 31 -0.27 15.48 6.04
N SER A 32 -0.89 15.64 4.87
CA SER A 32 -2.31 16.00 4.76
C SER A 32 -3.23 14.84 5.11
N GLU A 33 -2.86 13.64 4.67
CA GLU A 33 -3.62 12.41 4.87
C GLU A 33 -2.70 11.31 5.43
N PRO A 34 -2.46 11.30 6.75
CA PRO A 34 -1.59 10.31 7.36
C PRO A 34 -2.13 8.90 7.18
N VAL A 35 -1.22 7.94 7.07
CA VAL A 35 -1.57 6.50 7.09
C VAL A 35 -1.78 6.08 8.54
N GLU A 36 -2.86 5.36 8.81
CA GLU A 36 -3.16 4.83 10.13
C GLU A 36 -2.01 3.98 10.66
N GLY A 37 -1.68 4.13 11.94
CA GLY A 37 -0.56 3.41 12.54
C GLY A 37 0.82 3.95 12.20
N PHE A 38 0.96 5.06 11.45
CA PHE A 38 2.27 5.62 11.10
C PHE A 38 2.43 7.10 11.45
N ILE A 39 3.66 7.47 11.80
CA ILE A 39 4.14 8.85 11.87
C ILE A 39 5.29 8.97 10.89
N VAL A 40 5.21 9.89 9.94
CA VAL A 40 6.27 10.10 8.94
C VAL A 40 6.91 11.47 9.15
N SER A 41 8.23 11.50 9.28
CA SER A 41 9.01 12.73 9.34
C SER A 41 10.19 12.67 8.37
N CYS A 42 10.45 13.77 7.66
CA CYS A 42 11.63 13.90 6.83
C CYS A 42 12.84 14.30 7.69
N ASP A 43 14.03 13.83 7.35
CA ASP A 43 15.29 14.32 7.94
C ASP A 43 15.55 15.77 7.50
N ASP A 44 16.01 16.62 8.41
CA ASP A 44 16.23 18.05 8.15
C ASP A 44 17.37 18.28 7.15
N GLU A 45 18.34 17.34 7.13
CA GLU A 45 19.52 17.41 6.26
C GLU A 45 19.27 16.83 4.87
N SER A 46 18.28 15.95 4.69
CA SER A 46 18.10 15.21 3.45
C SER A 46 16.67 14.75 3.19
N LEU A 47 16.09 15.26 2.09
CA LEU A 47 14.81 14.79 1.54
C LEU A 47 14.81 13.30 1.15
N PHE A 48 15.98 12.69 0.99
CA PHE A 48 16.15 11.29 0.61
C PHE A 48 16.23 10.33 1.80
N LYS A 49 15.99 10.82 3.02
CA LYS A 49 15.98 9.99 4.22
C LYS A 49 14.82 10.38 5.13
N TRP A 50 13.89 9.48 5.35
CA TRP A 50 12.74 9.70 6.22
C TRP A 50 12.78 8.78 7.43
N THR A 51 12.27 9.26 8.56
CA THR A 51 12.02 8.46 9.75
C THR A 51 10.52 8.14 9.80
N VAL A 52 10.21 6.87 10.03
CA VAL A 52 8.85 6.37 10.13
C VAL A 52 8.66 5.75 11.51
N GLY A 53 7.78 6.32 12.32
CA GLY A 53 7.24 5.69 13.52
C GLY A 53 6.09 4.77 13.13
N ILE A 54 6.06 3.56 13.69
CA ILE A 54 5.15 2.47 13.35
C ILE A 54 4.52 1.99 14.65
N PHE A 55 3.21 2.13 14.75
CA PHE A 55 2.43 1.58 15.86
C PHE A 55 2.04 0.14 15.53
N GLY A 56 2.21 -0.75 16.50
CA GLY A 56 1.81 -2.14 16.32
C GLY A 56 0.29 -2.26 16.11
N PRO A 57 -0.17 -2.93 15.04
CA PRO A 57 -1.59 -3.04 14.74
C PRO A 57 -2.37 -3.77 15.86
N PRO A 58 -3.61 -3.36 16.16
CA PRO A 58 -4.44 -4.03 17.16
C PRO A 58 -4.78 -5.46 16.72
N GLY A 59 -4.87 -6.38 17.69
CA GLY A 59 -5.12 -7.80 17.41
C GLY A 59 -3.88 -8.60 16.98
N THR A 60 -2.71 -7.96 16.90
CA THR A 60 -1.42 -8.63 16.67
C THR A 60 -0.60 -8.77 17.95
N LEU A 61 0.47 -9.56 17.90
CA LEU A 61 1.46 -9.63 18.98
C LEU A 61 2.24 -8.32 19.16
N TYR A 62 2.19 -7.41 18.17
CA TYR A 62 2.88 -6.13 18.18
C TYR A 62 2.04 -5.01 18.82
N GLN A 63 0.76 -5.25 19.12
CA GLN A 63 -0.15 -4.25 19.68
C GLN A 63 0.46 -3.51 20.88
N GLY A 64 0.36 -2.17 20.87
CA GLY A 64 0.94 -1.31 21.90
C GLY A 64 2.45 -1.10 21.78
N GLY A 65 3.08 -1.61 20.72
CA GLY A 65 4.48 -1.35 20.38
C GLY A 65 4.66 -0.06 19.57
N TYR A 66 5.84 0.55 19.70
CA TYR A 66 6.28 1.70 18.92
C TYR A 66 7.64 1.44 18.27
N PHE A 67 7.62 1.15 16.98
CA PHE A 67 8.82 0.85 16.22
C PHE A 67 9.22 2.05 15.37
N LYS A 68 10.51 2.24 15.16
CA LYS A 68 11.04 3.27 14.27
C LYS A 68 11.79 2.62 13.14
N ALA A 69 11.60 3.12 11.93
CA ALA A 69 12.33 2.71 10.75
C ALA A 69 12.86 3.94 10.01
N THR A 70 13.93 3.75 9.25
CA THR A 70 14.42 4.71 8.27
C THR A 70 14.04 4.23 6.88
N LEU A 71 13.44 5.11 6.08
CA LEU A 71 13.31 4.96 4.63
C LEU A 71 14.42 5.76 3.96
N LYS A 72 15.21 5.11 3.11
CA LYS A 72 16.27 5.75 2.32
C LYS A 72 15.94 5.65 0.84
N PHE A 73 15.81 6.78 0.18
CA PHE A 73 15.43 6.88 -1.22
C PHE A 73 16.67 6.98 -2.13
N PRO A 74 16.66 6.32 -3.29
CA PRO A 74 17.70 6.47 -4.29
C PRO A 74 17.53 7.79 -5.07
N THR A 75 18.59 8.26 -5.71
CA THR A 75 18.58 9.51 -6.49
C THR A 75 17.69 9.44 -7.74
N ASN A 76 17.39 8.23 -8.22
CA ASN A 76 16.51 7.96 -9.36
C ASN A 76 15.10 7.51 -8.93
N TYR A 77 14.67 7.77 -7.68
CA TYR A 77 13.29 7.53 -7.26
C TYR A 77 12.28 8.27 -8.18
N PRO A 78 11.14 7.67 -8.56
CA PRO A 78 10.60 6.35 -8.17
C PRO A 78 11.01 5.19 -9.09
N TYR A 79 12.01 5.34 -9.97
CA TYR A 79 12.41 4.25 -10.88
C TYR A 79 13.10 3.09 -10.16
N ALA A 80 13.76 3.36 -9.03
CA ALA A 80 14.29 2.33 -8.13
C ALA A 80 13.62 2.44 -6.73
N PRO A 81 13.45 1.30 -6.03
CA PRO A 81 12.81 1.28 -4.72
C PRO A 81 13.65 1.98 -3.66
N PRO A 82 13.02 2.55 -2.62
CA PRO A 82 13.71 2.89 -1.39
C PRO A 82 14.11 1.62 -0.62
N SER A 83 15.02 1.75 0.33
CA SER A 83 15.27 0.73 1.34
C SER A 83 14.63 1.12 2.68
N MET A 84 14.11 0.13 3.40
CA MET A 84 13.53 0.32 4.73
C MET A 84 14.30 -0.49 5.76
N ARG A 85 14.70 0.16 6.86
CA ARG A 85 15.44 -0.48 7.95
C ARG A 85 14.91 -0.03 9.30
N PHE A 86 14.56 -0.99 10.16
CA PHE A 86 14.21 -0.73 11.54
C PHE A 86 15.41 -0.20 12.33
N ILE A 87 15.19 0.86 13.10
CA ILE A 87 16.18 1.49 13.98
C ILE A 87 16.22 0.72 15.30
N ASN A 88 15.07 0.36 15.85
CA ASN A 88 14.96 -0.51 17.01
C ASN A 88 14.83 -1.97 16.58
N THR A 89 15.29 -2.89 17.43
CA THR A 89 15.24 -4.32 17.14
C THR A 89 13.79 -4.83 17.13
N ILE A 90 13.41 -5.51 16.06
CA ILE A 90 12.14 -6.22 15.91
C ILE A 90 12.43 -7.68 15.51
N TYR A 91 11.76 -8.62 16.16
CA TYR A 91 11.88 -10.05 15.93
C TYR A 91 10.72 -10.48 15.04
N HIS A 92 10.99 -10.62 13.75
CA HIS A 92 9.96 -10.83 12.74
C HIS A 92 10.50 -11.75 11.62
N PRO A 93 9.69 -12.69 11.08
CA PRO A 93 10.12 -13.60 10.01
C PRO A 93 10.73 -12.91 8.78
N ASN A 94 10.26 -11.71 8.45
CA ASN A 94 10.68 -10.93 7.28
C ASN A 94 11.59 -9.73 7.59
N VAL A 95 12.19 -9.67 8.79
CA VAL A 95 13.18 -8.64 9.13
C VAL A 95 14.53 -9.30 9.43
N TYR A 96 15.58 -8.83 8.77
CA TYR A 96 16.95 -9.31 9.00
C TYR A 96 17.49 -8.84 10.36
N GLU A 97 18.57 -9.46 10.84
CA GLU A 97 19.22 -9.08 12.11
C GLU A 97 19.74 -7.63 12.11
N ASN A 98 20.12 -7.11 10.93
CA ASN A 98 20.55 -5.72 10.73
C ASN A 98 19.36 -4.73 10.69
N GLY A 99 18.13 -5.21 10.84
CA GLY A 99 16.89 -4.44 10.80
C GLY A 99 16.32 -4.20 9.40
N GLU A 100 16.98 -4.65 8.32
CA GLU A 100 16.46 -4.47 6.97
C GLU A 100 15.18 -5.28 6.77
N LEU A 101 14.18 -4.64 6.17
CA LEU A 101 12.89 -5.25 5.88
C LEU A 101 12.94 -5.94 4.51
N CYS A 102 12.53 -7.21 4.47
CA CYS A 102 12.41 -7.97 3.24
C CYS A 102 10.93 -8.10 2.84
N ILE A 103 10.50 -7.29 1.87
CA ILE A 103 9.18 -7.36 1.24
C ILE A 103 9.31 -7.17 -0.26
N SER A 104 8.51 -7.90 -1.04
CA SER A 104 8.59 -7.94 -2.51
C SER A 104 8.53 -6.55 -3.15
N ILE A 105 7.68 -5.65 -2.63
CA ILE A 105 7.51 -4.29 -3.15
C ILE A 105 8.79 -3.44 -3.03
N LEU A 106 9.73 -3.75 -2.14
CA LEU A 106 11.00 -3.03 -2.01
C LEU A 106 12.11 -3.61 -2.90
N HIS A 107 11.79 -4.59 -3.75
CA HIS A 107 12.73 -5.18 -4.69
C HIS A 107 12.32 -4.86 -6.14
N PRO A 108 13.31 -4.64 -7.04
CA PRO A 108 13.06 -4.51 -8.46
C PRO A 108 12.27 -5.70 -9.03
N PRO A 109 11.59 -5.53 -10.17
CA PRO A 109 10.94 -6.64 -10.84
C PRO A 109 11.99 -7.67 -11.27
N VAL A 110 11.61 -8.93 -11.24
CA VAL A 110 12.41 -10.04 -11.78
C VAL A 110 11.75 -10.46 -13.08
N ASP A 111 12.51 -10.51 -14.17
CA ASP A 111 12.06 -11.02 -15.47
C ASP A 111 12.04 -12.56 -15.47
N ASP A 112 11.37 -13.15 -14.47
CA ASP A 112 11.17 -14.59 -14.38
C ASP A 112 9.69 -14.93 -14.51
N PRO A 113 9.24 -15.40 -15.70
CA PRO A 113 7.85 -15.82 -15.94
C PRO A 113 7.37 -16.94 -15.01
N GLN A 114 8.28 -17.66 -14.34
CA GLN A 114 7.97 -18.79 -13.47
C GLN A 114 7.96 -18.43 -11.98
N SER A 115 8.30 -17.18 -11.63
CA SER A 115 8.27 -16.70 -10.24
C SER A 115 6.87 -16.69 -9.63
N GLY A 116 5.82 -16.59 -10.47
CA GLY A 116 4.42 -16.53 -10.01
C GLY A 116 4.02 -15.19 -9.38
N GLU A 117 4.94 -14.23 -9.29
CA GLU A 117 4.70 -12.92 -8.68
C GLU A 117 4.10 -11.93 -9.69
N LEU A 118 3.12 -11.16 -9.23
CA LEU A 118 2.50 -10.11 -10.03
C LEU A 118 3.41 -8.88 -10.11
N PRO A 119 3.42 -8.13 -11.24
CA PRO A 119 4.16 -6.87 -11.34
C PRO A 119 3.79 -5.83 -10.27
N SER A 120 2.57 -5.92 -9.71
CA SER A 120 2.10 -5.08 -8.61
C SER A 120 2.67 -5.45 -7.25
N GLU A 121 3.23 -6.65 -7.10
CA GLU A 121 3.87 -7.13 -5.86
C GLU A 121 5.33 -6.73 -5.79
N ARG A 122 5.95 -6.39 -6.94
CA ARG A 122 7.31 -5.86 -7.04
C ARG A 122 7.32 -4.34 -7.18
N TRP A 123 8.50 -3.75 -6.97
CA TRP A 123 8.66 -2.32 -7.18
C TRP A 123 8.42 -1.97 -8.64
N ASN A 124 7.65 -0.91 -8.87
CA ASN A 124 7.54 -0.27 -10.15
C ASN A 124 7.27 1.24 -9.94
N PRO A 125 7.50 2.11 -10.94
CA PRO A 125 7.41 3.56 -10.76
C PRO A 125 6.01 4.10 -10.39
N THR A 126 4.97 3.27 -10.38
CA THR A 126 3.63 3.66 -9.91
C THR A 126 3.43 3.43 -8.41
N GLN A 127 4.32 2.66 -7.77
CA GLN A 127 4.36 2.50 -6.32
C GLN A 127 4.84 3.78 -5.65
N ASN A 128 4.45 3.97 -4.39
CA ASN A 128 4.75 5.16 -3.62
C ASN A 128 4.94 4.79 -2.13
N VAL A 129 5.32 5.76 -1.31
CA VAL A 129 5.56 5.53 0.12
C VAL A 129 4.29 5.05 0.82
N ARG A 130 3.10 5.54 0.45
CA ARG A 130 1.83 5.07 1.04
C ARG A 130 1.63 3.57 0.80
N THR A 131 1.88 3.07 -0.43
CA THR A 131 1.72 1.65 -0.72
C THR A 131 2.75 0.81 0.04
N ILE A 132 3.98 1.30 0.23
CA ILE A 132 4.98 0.66 1.10
C ILE A 132 4.44 0.53 2.53
N LEU A 133 3.95 1.63 3.13
CA LEU A 133 3.47 1.62 4.52
C LEU A 133 2.31 0.65 4.73
N LEU A 134 1.37 0.60 3.78
CA LEU A 134 0.26 -0.37 3.83
C LEU A 134 0.76 -1.82 3.75
N SER A 135 1.74 -2.10 2.88
CA SER A 135 2.37 -3.41 2.79
C SER A 135 3.09 -3.81 4.10
N VAL A 136 3.69 -2.86 4.82
CA VAL A 136 4.29 -3.12 6.14
C VAL A 136 3.24 -3.55 7.16
N ILE A 137 2.07 -2.88 7.22
CA ILE A 137 0.98 -3.30 8.11
C ILE A 137 0.53 -4.72 7.77
N SER A 138 0.30 -5.00 6.48
CA SER A 138 -0.10 -6.32 6.00
C SER A 138 0.88 -7.39 6.47
N LEU A 139 2.18 -7.12 6.34
CA LEU A 139 3.23 -8.05 6.74
C LEU A 139 3.30 -8.27 8.26
N LEU A 140 3.11 -7.22 9.07
CA LEU A 140 3.09 -7.34 10.53
C LEU A 140 1.89 -8.17 11.03
N ASN A 141 0.77 -8.14 10.30
CA ASN A 141 -0.39 -8.98 10.58
C ASN A 141 -0.18 -10.43 10.14
N GLU A 142 0.34 -10.62 8.92
CA GLU A 142 0.53 -11.92 8.28
C GLU A 142 1.95 -12.03 7.69
N PRO A 143 2.92 -12.48 8.51
CA PRO A 143 4.30 -12.67 8.04
C PRO A 143 4.39 -13.71 6.92
N ASN A 144 5.23 -13.44 5.93
CA ASN A 144 5.54 -14.40 4.87
C ASN A 144 6.57 -15.43 5.38
N THR A 145 6.12 -16.66 5.60
CA THR A 145 6.98 -17.76 6.07
C THR A 145 7.60 -18.59 4.94
N SER A 146 7.16 -18.39 3.69
CA SER A 146 7.67 -19.11 2.51
C SER A 146 9.04 -18.60 2.09
N SER A 147 9.28 -17.29 2.24
CA SER A 147 10.59 -16.65 1.99
C SER A 147 10.99 -15.74 3.16
N PRO A 148 11.41 -16.32 4.31
CA PRO A 148 11.74 -15.54 5.49
C PRO A 148 13.15 -14.94 5.40
N ALA A 149 13.29 -13.72 5.91
CA ALA A 149 14.58 -13.08 6.17
C ALA A 149 15.26 -13.63 7.44
N ASN A 150 14.44 -14.00 8.44
CA ASN A 150 14.85 -14.60 9.69
C ASN A 150 14.20 -15.98 9.83
N VAL A 151 14.99 -17.01 9.57
CA VAL A 151 14.53 -18.41 9.56
C VAL A 151 14.06 -18.85 10.94
N ASP A 152 14.77 -18.47 12.00
CA ASP A 152 14.40 -18.84 13.37
C ASP A 152 13.05 -18.22 13.77
N ALA A 153 12.86 -16.93 13.47
CA ALA A 153 11.59 -16.25 13.72
C ALA A 153 10.45 -16.89 12.92
N SER A 154 10.69 -17.29 11.68
CA SER A 154 9.72 -17.99 10.83
C SER A 154 9.31 -19.33 11.42
N VAL A 155 10.27 -20.16 11.84
CA VAL A 155 10.00 -21.47 12.46
C VAL A 155 9.20 -21.30 13.75
N MET A 156 9.59 -20.36 14.61
CA MET A 156 8.86 -20.10 15.86
C MET A 156 7.45 -19.54 15.60
N PHE A 157 7.28 -18.66 14.62
CA PHE A 157 5.96 -18.12 14.25
C PHE A 157 5.04 -19.22 13.73
N ARG A 158 5.53 -20.13 12.89
CA ARG A 158 4.76 -21.28 12.41
C ARG A 158 4.31 -22.18 13.55
N ALA A 159 5.21 -22.52 14.48
CA ALA A 159 4.87 -23.29 15.66
C ALA A 159 3.82 -22.60 16.55
N TYR A 160 3.93 -21.27 16.73
CA TYR A 160 2.93 -20.46 17.43
C TYR A 160 1.55 -20.55 16.74
N LYS A 161 1.49 -20.43 15.41
CA LYS A 161 0.25 -20.49 14.63
C LYS A 161 -0.37 -21.89 14.64
N GLU A 162 0.42 -22.93 14.36
CA GLU A 162 -0.02 -24.33 14.32
C GLU A 162 -0.51 -24.84 15.68
N SER A 163 0.06 -24.32 16.77
CA SER A 163 -0.34 -24.68 18.13
C SER A 163 -1.51 -23.86 18.68
N ASN A 164 -2.11 -22.97 17.87
CA ASN A 164 -3.12 -21.99 18.29
C ASN A 164 -2.66 -21.17 19.52
N GLY A 165 -1.39 -20.77 19.54
CA GLY A 165 -0.79 -19.94 20.59
C GLY A 165 -0.38 -20.67 21.86
N LYS A 166 -0.41 -22.01 21.89
CA LYS A 166 0.10 -22.80 23.03
C LYS A 166 1.63 -22.73 23.14
N ASP A 167 2.33 -22.74 22.00
CA ASP A 167 3.76 -22.47 21.95
C ASP A 167 3.99 -20.96 22.00
N ASP A 168 4.24 -20.43 23.20
CA ASP A 168 4.36 -19.00 23.45
C ASP A 168 5.78 -18.45 23.25
N ARG A 169 6.74 -19.23 22.76
CA ARG A 169 8.13 -18.80 22.59
C ARG A 169 8.26 -17.56 21.72
N TYR A 170 7.61 -17.57 20.55
CA TYR A 170 7.56 -16.43 19.64
C TYR A 170 6.89 -15.22 20.30
N ALA A 171 5.70 -15.44 20.88
CA ALA A 171 4.94 -14.38 21.53
C ALA A 171 5.68 -13.73 22.70
N ARG A 172 6.47 -14.50 23.45
CA ARG A 172 7.27 -13.98 24.58
C ARG A 172 8.35 -13.01 24.12
N ILE A 173 9.08 -13.37 23.05
CA ILE A 173 10.14 -12.53 22.48
C ILE A 173 9.53 -11.22 21.94
N VAL A 174 8.43 -11.32 21.17
CA VAL A 174 7.76 -10.15 20.60
C VAL A 174 7.23 -9.24 21.72
N LYS A 175 6.60 -9.79 22.77
CA LYS A 175 6.13 -9.01 23.92
C LYS A 175 7.26 -8.27 24.63
N GLU A 176 8.41 -8.91 24.83
CA GLU A 176 9.56 -8.26 25.44
C GLU A 176 10.04 -7.06 24.61
N GLN A 177 10.03 -7.18 23.28
CA GLN A 177 10.39 -6.08 22.38
C GLN A 177 9.34 -4.97 22.36
N VAL A 178 8.06 -5.31 22.42
CA VAL A 178 6.96 -4.34 22.55
C VAL A 178 7.15 -3.51 23.81
N GLU A 179 7.45 -4.13 24.96
CA GLU A 179 7.71 -3.38 26.20
C GLU A 179 8.94 -2.48 26.09
N LYS A 180 10.06 -2.98 25.53
CA LYS A 180 11.26 -2.17 25.27
C LYS A 180 10.96 -0.97 24.35
N SER A 181 10.07 -1.16 23.38
CA SER A 181 9.69 -0.12 22.42
C SER A 181 8.90 1.03 23.06
N LYS A 182 8.22 0.80 24.20
CA LYS A 182 7.51 1.86 24.94
C LYS A 182 8.47 2.87 25.57
N GLU A 183 9.67 2.45 25.95
CA GLU A 183 10.70 3.37 26.46
C GLU A 183 11.13 4.36 25.37
N LEU A 184 11.23 3.88 24.13
CA LEU A 184 11.52 4.72 22.96
C LEU A 184 10.38 5.70 22.67
N ALA A 185 9.11 5.25 22.77
CA ALA A 185 7.96 6.12 22.62
C ALA A 185 7.97 7.27 23.65
N LYS A 186 8.31 6.95 24.90
CA LYS A 186 8.44 7.95 25.97
C LYS A 186 9.59 8.94 25.70
N ALA A 187 10.73 8.46 25.22
CA ALA A 187 11.86 9.30 24.87
C ALA A 187 11.52 10.29 23.75
N ASP A 188 10.75 9.85 22.76
CA ASP A 188 10.30 10.67 21.63
C ASP A 188 9.04 11.50 21.95
N GLY A 189 8.45 11.36 23.14
CA GLY A 189 7.23 12.05 23.54
C GLY A 189 5.98 11.62 22.77
N VAL A 190 5.98 10.41 22.19
CA VAL A 190 4.89 9.87 21.38
C VAL A 190 3.91 9.09 22.26
N LYS A 191 2.62 9.42 22.19
CA LYS A 191 1.55 8.62 22.81
C LYS A 191 1.21 7.45 21.90
N VAL A 192 1.44 6.22 22.37
CA VAL A 192 1.09 4.99 21.64
C VAL A 192 -0.42 4.73 21.76
N PRO A 193 -1.13 4.48 20.65
CA PRO A 193 -2.54 4.07 20.69
C PRO A 193 -2.65 2.63 21.22
N GLU A 194 -3.51 2.42 22.23
CA GLU A 194 -3.74 1.08 22.81
C GLU A 194 -5.06 0.45 22.38
N THR A 195 -5.97 1.29 21.86
CA THR A 195 -7.31 0.89 21.43
C THR A 195 -7.45 0.98 19.91
N ILE A 196 -8.41 0.25 19.35
CA ILE A 196 -8.71 0.28 17.90
C ILE A 196 -9.14 1.70 17.50
N GLU A 197 -9.92 2.37 18.34
CA GLU A 197 -10.44 3.71 18.10
C GLU A 197 -9.35 4.79 18.09
N GLU A 198 -8.27 4.59 18.84
CA GLU A 198 -7.09 5.47 18.82
C GLU A 198 -6.16 5.16 17.64
N TYR A 199 -6.12 3.90 17.18
CA TYR A 199 -5.29 3.47 16.06
C TYR A 199 -5.86 3.91 14.70
N VAL A 200 -7.18 3.82 14.54
CA VAL A 200 -7.90 4.17 13.31
C VAL A 200 -8.12 5.69 13.27
N VAL A 201 -7.51 6.34 12.28
CA VAL A 201 -7.63 7.79 12.11
C VAL A 201 -9.01 8.05 11.51
N LYS A 202 -9.93 8.58 12.33
CA LYS A 202 -11.24 9.00 11.80
C LYS A 202 -11.00 10.02 10.67
N PRO A 203 -11.56 9.81 9.47
CA PRO A 203 -11.47 10.80 8.42
C PRO A 203 -12.07 12.10 8.96
N LYS A 204 -11.28 13.19 8.90
CA LYS A 204 -11.82 14.52 9.16
C LYS A 204 -12.92 14.75 8.12
N ALA A 205 -14.16 14.89 8.57
CA ALA A 205 -15.22 15.39 7.72
C ALA A 205 -14.78 16.77 7.23
N SER A 206 -14.36 16.86 5.96
CA SER A 206 -14.32 18.15 5.29
C SER A 206 -15.74 18.70 5.37
N LYS A 207 -15.89 19.93 5.85
CA LYS A 207 -17.13 20.66 5.60
C LYS A 207 -17.31 20.71 4.08
N PRO A 208 -18.53 20.58 3.55
CA PRO A 208 -18.76 20.94 2.15
C PRO A 208 -18.44 22.44 2.03
N GLU A 209 -17.29 22.76 1.45
CA GLU A 209 -17.04 24.09 0.90
C GLU A 209 -17.97 24.22 -0.29
N THR A 210 -18.95 25.10 -0.16
CA THR A 210 -19.76 25.58 -1.28
C THR A 210 -18.90 26.51 -2.12
N ASP A 211 -17.98 25.95 -2.88
CA ASP A 211 -17.39 26.65 -4.01
C ASP A 211 -18.34 26.46 -5.20
N ALA A 212 -19.19 27.47 -5.40
CA ALA A 212 -19.85 27.66 -6.67
C ALA A 212 -18.75 27.94 -7.71
N MET A 213 -18.37 26.91 -8.47
CA MET A 213 -17.61 27.09 -9.69
C MET A 213 -18.62 27.34 -10.81
N ASP A 214 -18.67 28.58 -11.30
CA ASP A 214 -19.22 28.91 -12.61
C ASP A 214 -18.54 28.03 -13.65
N VAL A 215 -19.31 27.15 -14.29
CA VAL A 215 -18.85 26.36 -15.42
C VAL A 215 -19.05 27.22 -16.66
N ASP A 216 -17.95 27.78 -17.17
CA ASP A 216 -17.89 28.33 -18.52
C ASP A 216 -18.18 27.21 -19.53
N GLU A 217 -19.16 27.49 -20.38
CA GLU A 217 -19.85 26.57 -21.28
C GLU A 217 -19.14 26.53 -22.64
N ASP A 218 -18.01 25.84 -22.75
CA ASP A 218 -17.40 25.52 -24.05
C ASP A 218 -17.46 24.00 -24.29
N TYR A 219 -18.67 23.56 -24.65
CA TYR A 219 -19.01 22.21 -25.09
C TYR A 219 -18.49 22.00 -26.52
N TYR A 220 -17.54 21.07 -26.66
CA TYR A 220 -17.03 20.62 -27.95
C TYR A 220 -18.14 19.89 -28.74
N ASP A 221 -18.59 20.56 -29.80
CA ASP A 221 -19.53 20.07 -30.81
C ASP A 221 -18.79 19.23 -31.87
N TYR A 222 -19.16 17.97 -32.03
CA TYR A 222 -18.81 17.15 -33.18
C TYR A 222 -20.09 16.51 -33.71
N GLU A 223 -20.78 17.24 -34.59
CA GLU A 223 -21.84 16.72 -35.44
C GLU A 223 -21.30 15.61 -36.35
N TYR A 224 -21.83 14.40 -36.19
CA TYR A 224 -21.75 13.34 -37.19
C TYR A 224 -22.95 13.52 -38.12
N GLU A 225 -22.73 14.04 -39.33
CA GLU A 225 -23.73 14.00 -40.38
C GLU A 225 -23.90 12.55 -40.87
N SER A 226 -25.14 12.07 -40.83
CA SER A 226 -25.56 10.79 -41.41
C SER A 226 -26.23 11.09 -42.74
N ASP A 227 -25.47 10.98 -43.82
CA ASP A 227 -26.02 11.02 -45.18
C ASP A 227 -26.92 9.80 -45.41
N ASN A 228 -28.19 10.11 -45.63
CA ASN A 228 -29.22 9.24 -46.16
C ASN A 228 -29.06 9.24 -47.68
N ASP A 229 -28.72 8.11 -48.29
CA ASP A 229 -29.01 7.85 -49.70
C ASP A 229 -29.78 6.53 -49.79
N GLU A 230 -31.08 6.65 -50.07
CA GLU A 230 -31.94 5.57 -50.54
C GLU A 230 -31.68 5.37 -52.05
N ASP A 231 -31.45 4.13 -52.48
CA ASP A 231 -31.83 3.74 -53.84
C ASP A 231 -32.35 2.30 -53.88
N TYR A 232 -33.42 2.12 -54.64
CA TYR A 232 -34.17 0.90 -54.83
C TYR A 232 -33.51 0.05 -55.92
N ASP A 233 -33.41 -1.27 -55.76
CA ASP A 233 -33.94 -2.16 -56.81
C ASP A 233 -34.17 -3.60 -56.34
N GLN A 234 -35.19 -4.17 -56.97
CA GLN A 234 -35.83 -5.44 -56.71
C GLN A 234 -35.22 -6.52 -57.61
N ASN A 235 -34.84 -7.69 -57.07
CA ASN A 235 -34.79 -8.94 -57.84
C ASN A 235 -34.89 -10.16 -56.91
N ASP A 236 -35.87 -11.00 -57.22
CA ASP A 236 -36.10 -12.35 -56.72
C ASP A 236 -34.95 -13.29 -57.16
N ASP A 237 -34.50 -14.20 -56.28
CA ASP A 237 -34.65 -15.66 -56.46
C ASP A 237 -33.77 -16.50 -55.50
N ASP A 238 -34.41 -17.58 -55.05
CA ASP A 238 -33.89 -18.93 -54.78
C ASP A 238 -33.27 -19.35 -53.42
N SER A 239 -33.72 -20.56 -53.10
CA SER A 239 -33.71 -21.48 -51.97
C SER A 239 -32.43 -21.74 -51.16
N GLY A 240 -32.64 -22.12 -49.88
CA GLY A 240 -31.60 -22.72 -49.05
C GLY A 240 -32.00 -22.90 -47.58
N GLN A 241 -32.84 -23.88 -47.28
CA GLN A 241 -33.27 -24.28 -45.93
C GLN A 241 -32.17 -25.10 -45.22
N VAL A 242 -31.63 -24.65 -44.07
CA VAL A 242 -31.13 -25.57 -43.02
C VAL A 242 -31.40 -25.03 -41.61
N THR A 243 -31.99 -25.91 -40.83
CA THR A 243 -32.47 -25.90 -39.45
C THR A 243 -31.44 -25.52 -38.37
N GLY A 244 -31.89 -24.86 -37.30
CA GLY A 244 -31.16 -24.80 -36.03
C GLY A 244 -31.75 -23.82 -35.00
N THR A 245 -32.85 -24.19 -34.36
CA THR A 245 -33.33 -23.54 -33.13
C THR A 245 -32.37 -23.81 -31.97
N PHE A 246 -31.93 -22.77 -31.24
CA PHE A 246 -31.51 -22.93 -29.86
C PHE A 246 -32.04 -21.78 -29.01
N GLN A 247 -32.96 -22.14 -28.11
CA GLN A 247 -33.59 -21.26 -27.14
C GLN A 247 -32.66 -20.97 -25.96
N SER A 248 -32.78 -19.75 -25.45
CA SER A 248 -32.43 -19.32 -24.09
C SER A 248 -32.76 -20.39 -23.04
N SER A 249 -31.77 -20.77 -22.23
CA SER A 249 -32.03 -21.32 -20.91
C SER A 249 -30.99 -20.87 -19.89
N THR A 250 -31.53 -20.57 -18.71
CA THR A 250 -30.90 -20.05 -17.51
C THR A 250 -29.86 -21.01 -16.93
N ALA A 251 -28.63 -20.53 -16.72
CA ALA A 251 -27.59 -21.30 -16.02
C ALA A 251 -27.62 -20.98 -14.53
N SER A 252 -28.16 -21.93 -13.77
CA SER A 252 -28.11 -22.03 -12.33
C SER A 252 -26.70 -22.34 -11.83
N GLY A 253 -26.27 -21.59 -10.81
CA GLY A 253 -25.64 -22.06 -9.57
C GLY A 253 -24.46 -23.04 -9.63
N LEU A 254 -23.27 -22.51 -9.38
CA LEU A 254 -22.19 -23.22 -8.67
C LEU A 254 -21.81 -22.40 -7.44
N PHE A 255 -22.50 -22.67 -6.34
CA PHE A 255 -22.09 -22.23 -5.01
C PHE A 255 -20.86 -23.05 -4.59
N HIS A 256 -19.68 -22.45 -4.67
CA HIS A 256 -18.54 -22.92 -3.89
C HIS A 256 -18.76 -22.49 -2.43
N TYR A 257 -18.81 -23.49 -1.56
CA TYR A 257 -19.00 -23.34 -0.12
C TYR A 257 -17.92 -22.42 0.50
N CYS A 258 -18.33 -21.22 0.91
CA CYS A 258 -17.60 -20.43 1.90
C CYS A 258 -18.02 -20.90 3.29
N VAL A 259 -17.18 -21.73 3.92
CA VAL A 259 -17.41 -22.22 5.28
C VAL A 259 -17.05 -21.13 6.29
N THR A 260 -18.07 -20.34 6.62
CA THR A 260 -18.37 -19.72 7.92
C THR A 260 -17.27 -18.95 8.66
N CYS A 261 -17.28 -17.61 8.51
CA CYS A 261 -17.08 -16.71 9.63
C CYS A 261 -18.46 -16.44 10.27
N LYS A 262 -18.74 -17.06 11.43
CA LYS A 262 -19.92 -16.72 12.24
C LYS A 262 -19.61 -15.44 13.02
N LEU A 263 -19.89 -14.28 12.44
CA LEU A 263 -20.06 -13.04 13.18
C LEU A 263 -21.54 -12.65 13.14
N THR A 264 -22.16 -12.64 14.31
CA THR A 264 -23.54 -12.20 14.54
C THR A 264 -23.74 -10.72 14.16
N PRO A 265 -24.93 -10.31 13.66
CA PRO A 265 -25.11 -9.00 13.04
C PRO A 265 -25.47 -7.94 14.10
N LYS A 266 -24.51 -7.12 14.51
CA LYS A 266 -24.78 -5.85 15.21
C LYS A 266 -23.79 -4.75 14.82
N ILE A 267 -23.51 -4.59 13.52
CA ILE A 267 -22.74 -3.44 13.04
C ILE A 267 -23.42 -2.90 11.78
N LYS A 268 -23.68 -1.58 11.77
CA LYS A 268 -24.41 -0.87 10.72
C LYS A 268 -23.61 -0.89 9.41
N SER A 269 -24.34 -0.93 8.28
CA SER A 269 -23.88 -1.25 6.93
C SER A 269 -22.73 -0.40 6.36
N ASN A 270 -22.32 0.69 7.01
CA ASN A 270 -21.25 1.58 6.51
C ASN A 270 -19.86 1.28 7.11
N GLU A 271 -19.74 0.45 8.15
CA GLU A 271 -18.43 0.07 8.71
C GLU A 271 -17.79 -1.12 7.99
N ILE A 272 -18.56 -1.89 7.21
CA ILE A 272 -18.09 -3.12 6.57
C ILE A 272 -17.23 -2.83 5.32
N GLN A 273 -17.43 -1.70 4.65
CA GLN A 273 -16.70 -1.39 3.41
C GLN A 273 -15.19 -1.16 3.62
N ASN A 274 -14.78 -0.55 4.75
CA ASN A 274 -13.36 -0.31 5.05
C ASN A 274 -12.63 -1.60 5.45
N TYR A 275 -13.28 -2.49 6.20
CA TYR A 275 -12.73 -3.80 6.55
C TYR A 275 -12.61 -4.72 5.33
N PHE A 276 -13.57 -4.65 4.39
CA PHE A 276 -13.48 -5.40 3.14
C PHE A 276 -12.30 -4.93 2.26
N CYS A 277 -11.98 -3.64 2.26
CA CYS A 277 -10.88 -3.09 1.46
C CYS A 277 -9.50 -3.54 1.98
N LEU A 278 -9.29 -3.54 3.31
CA LEU A 278 -8.07 -4.04 3.94
C LEU A 278 -7.94 -5.57 3.81
N CYS A 279 -9.03 -6.34 3.98
CA CYS A 279 -9.00 -7.77 3.75
C CYS A 279 -8.72 -8.12 2.28
N LEU A 280 -9.33 -7.43 1.31
CA LEU A 280 -9.08 -7.68 -0.12
C LEU A 280 -7.66 -7.29 -0.56
N PHE A 281 -7.04 -6.28 0.05
CA PHE A 281 -5.62 -5.98 -0.13
C PHE A 281 -4.73 -7.05 0.52
N SER A 282 -5.05 -7.52 1.73
CA SER A 282 -4.31 -8.59 2.43
C SER A 282 -4.37 -9.91 1.67
N THR A 283 -5.54 -10.31 1.14
CA THR A 283 -5.67 -11.58 0.41
C THR A 283 -5.04 -11.53 -0.99
N LYS A 284 -4.79 -10.36 -1.57
CA LYS A 284 -4.09 -10.25 -2.87
C LYS A 284 -2.60 -9.99 -2.77
N ILE A 285 -2.09 -9.54 -1.63
CA ILE A 285 -0.65 -9.31 -1.41
C ILE A 285 0.00 -10.47 -0.63
N VAL A 286 -0.77 -11.24 0.15
CA VAL A 286 -0.23 -12.30 1.04
C VAL A 286 -0.58 -13.72 0.57
N HIS A 287 -1.56 -13.89 -0.33
CA HIS A 287 -1.80 -15.18 -0.98
C HIS A 287 -1.36 -15.12 -2.43
N PHE A 288 -0.09 -15.43 -2.68
CA PHE A 288 0.41 -16.46 -3.60
C PHE A 288 1.85 -16.83 -3.23
#